data_AF-A0A397AWC4-F1
#
_entry.id   AF-A0A397AWC4-F1
#
_cell.length_a   1.000
_cell.length_b   1.000
_cell.length_c   1.000
_cell.angle_alpha   90.00
_cell.angle_beta   90.00
_cell.angle_gamma   90.00
#
_symmetry.space_group_name_H-M   'P 1'
#
loop_
_entity.id
_entity.type
_entity.pdbx_description
1 polymer ?
#
loop_
_entity_poly.entity_id
_entity_poly.type
_entity_poly.pdbx_seq_one_letter_code
_entity_poly.pdbx_strand_id
1 'polypeptide(L)'
;MAPLEVLIVALVASVVSAKISAQVHRELLVEGVVQEVVVNFVPVNLDSMVLLDASDANRSGLVDALIAQSKKAKRVVDNVLGIRINGHCDKFFYIDNTFFPCGSLTTNEIRALANSPSVQTISKAVVARVNPLKVTAFESDAAAAAANQWGVDKIQASAVWATNATGTGIVVANIDTGVRLTHEAVSSNWRSDFGWFDPDAGSTTPSDSNGHGTHVMGTIAGQVNGIGVAPGAKWIACLGCPNSSCPQATLTACAQWLLCPTDALGNKDCTKAPHVINNSWGSTDGASTWFEPSISAWRAAGIIPVFSNGNSGNDCGTVGSPGMSPQVIAVGATDSTDGLAYFSSRGPTYDNRIKPDLAAPGVNIVSAYAATDTTYAYINLKHQLLLQTNKIRAVHNIGSVTWNDGLAIQMQAWADTCPGFQHGGPSGWQNLATYDRCGLQECMAIAGAAWLWYDQEETLWNYDTNQCSTGAWADCGHFSNMMSPQVSSMACGWSECGNGNYVWCNYVTPVMYPQVPLSTISKEQLAASLVG
;
A
#
# COMPACT_ATOMS: atom_id res chain seq x y z
N MET A 1 7.33 -24.17 -57.94
CA MET A 1 6.42 -24.61 -56.86
C MET A 1 7.27 -24.83 -55.61
N ALA A 2 7.47 -23.79 -54.79
CA ALA A 2 7.89 -24.02 -53.42
C ALA A 2 6.72 -24.72 -52.72
N PRO A 3 6.92 -25.87 -52.05
CA PRO A 3 5.82 -26.75 -51.72
C PRO A 3 5.02 -26.14 -50.58
N LEU A 4 3.69 -26.28 -50.67
CA LEU A 4 2.69 -25.86 -49.68
C LEU A 4 3.09 -26.21 -48.24
N GLU A 5 3.84 -27.29 -48.05
CA GLU A 5 4.41 -27.73 -46.78
C GLU A 5 5.35 -26.71 -46.12
N VAL A 6 6.22 -26.03 -46.88
CA VAL A 6 7.13 -25.00 -46.33
C VAL A 6 6.34 -23.80 -45.82
N LEU A 7 5.25 -23.44 -46.52
CA LEU A 7 4.38 -22.34 -46.12
C LEU A 7 3.59 -22.69 -44.84
N ILE A 8 3.07 -23.91 -44.73
CA ILE A 8 2.35 -24.40 -43.55
C ILE A 8 3.28 -24.47 -42.33
N VAL A 9 4.50 -24.99 -42.49
CA VAL A 9 5.50 -25.06 -41.40
C VAL A 9 5.90 -23.66 -40.94
N ALA A 10 6.11 -22.71 -41.87
CA ALA A 10 6.42 -21.32 -41.53
C ALA A 10 5.25 -20.62 -40.81
N LEU A 11 4.00 -20.90 -41.20
CA LEU A 11 2.79 -20.35 -40.56
C LEU A 11 2.59 -20.92 -39.14
N VAL A 12 2.80 -22.22 -38.94
CA VAL A 12 2.71 -22.84 -37.62
C VAL A 12 3.82 -22.30 -36.70
N ALA A 13 5.05 -22.21 -37.21
CA ALA A 13 6.17 -21.63 -36.45
C ALA A 13 5.92 -20.16 -36.06
N SER A 14 5.29 -19.35 -36.93
CA SER A 14 4.98 -17.96 -36.62
C SER A 14 3.88 -17.83 -35.56
N VAL A 15 2.83 -18.67 -35.61
CA VAL A 15 1.75 -18.69 -34.61
C VAL A 15 2.26 -19.14 -33.23
N VAL A 16 3.16 -20.12 -33.19
CA VAL A 16 3.78 -20.61 -31.95
C VAL A 16 4.68 -19.54 -31.35
N SER A 17 5.49 -18.90 -32.18
CA SER A 17 6.36 -17.79 -31.76
C SER A 17 5.56 -16.61 -31.21
N ALA A 18 4.38 -16.31 -31.77
CA ALA A 18 3.52 -15.21 -31.34
C ALA A 18 2.92 -15.39 -29.94
N LYS A 19 2.82 -16.63 -29.42
CA LYS A 19 2.34 -16.91 -28.06
C LYS A 19 3.41 -16.69 -26.99
N ILE A 20 4.69 -16.72 -27.37
CA ILE A 20 5.80 -16.60 -26.44
C ILE A 20 6.19 -15.12 -26.39
N SER A 21 6.16 -14.53 -25.19
CA SER A 21 6.51 -13.12 -25.00
C SER A 21 7.95 -12.81 -25.43
N ALA A 22 8.20 -11.58 -25.86
CA ALA A 22 9.54 -11.15 -26.27
C ALA A 22 10.59 -11.33 -25.15
N GLN A 23 10.21 -11.18 -23.89
CA GLN A 23 11.11 -11.38 -22.75
C GLN A 23 11.52 -12.85 -22.61
N VAL A 24 10.54 -13.77 -22.70
CA VAL A 24 10.80 -15.22 -22.67
C VAL A 24 11.66 -15.64 -23.86
N HIS A 25 11.38 -15.14 -25.07
CA HIS A 25 12.23 -15.42 -26.24
C HIS A 25 13.68 -14.99 -26.03
N ARG A 26 13.91 -13.78 -25.51
CA ARG A 26 15.26 -13.27 -25.26
C ARG A 26 16.02 -14.13 -24.24
N GLU A 27 15.38 -14.52 -23.14
CA GLU A 27 16.01 -15.36 -22.11
C GLU A 27 16.35 -16.75 -22.67
N LEU A 28 15.42 -17.38 -23.41
CA LEU A 28 15.66 -18.67 -24.07
C LEU A 28 16.80 -18.63 -25.09
N LEU A 29 16.98 -17.52 -25.81
CA LEU A 29 18.07 -17.36 -26.77
C LEU A 29 19.45 -17.28 -26.11
N VAL A 30 19.51 -16.76 -24.88
CA VAL A 30 20.77 -16.56 -24.15
C VAL A 30 21.10 -17.79 -23.30
N GLU A 31 20.14 -18.29 -22.53
CA GLU A 31 20.36 -19.29 -21.48
C GLU A 31 19.91 -20.70 -21.89
N GLY A 32 19.13 -20.85 -22.97
CA GLY A 32 18.52 -22.12 -23.39
C GLY A 32 17.36 -22.61 -22.50
N VAL A 33 17.18 -21.99 -21.34
CA VAL A 33 16.14 -22.22 -20.33
C VAL A 33 15.56 -20.89 -19.86
N VAL A 34 14.39 -20.93 -19.21
CA VAL A 34 13.71 -19.75 -18.66
C VAL A 34 13.04 -20.08 -17.32
N GLN A 35 13.14 -19.19 -16.35
CA GLN A 35 12.46 -19.31 -15.04
C GLN A 35 11.33 -18.28 -14.88
N GLU A 36 10.56 -18.38 -13.79
CA GLU A 36 9.49 -17.41 -13.44
C GLU A 36 8.52 -17.16 -14.60
N VAL A 37 8.11 -18.24 -15.25
CA VAL A 37 7.18 -18.21 -16.38
C VAL A 37 5.76 -18.36 -15.85
N VAL A 38 4.81 -17.77 -16.56
CA VAL A 38 3.39 -18.13 -16.47
C VAL A 38 2.92 -18.60 -17.83
N VAL A 39 2.24 -19.75 -17.85
CA VAL A 39 1.54 -20.26 -19.03
C VAL A 39 0.07 -19.90 -18.86
N ASN A 40 -0.40 -18.96 -19.67
CA ASN A 40 -1.78 -18.52 -19.70
C ASN A 40 -2.56 -19.39 -20.69
N PHE A 41 -3.54 -20.13 -20.20
CA PHE A 41 -4.44 -20.88 -21.06
C PHE A 41 -5.66 -20.04 -21.42
N VAL A 42 -6.35 -20.40 -22.50
CA VAL A 42 -7.59 -19.74 -22.89
C VAL A 42 -8.59 -19.79 -21.71
N PRO A 43 -9.04 -18.63 -21.19
CA PRO A 43 -9.92 -18.59 -20.04
C PRO A 43 -11.33 -19.09 -20.39
N VAL A 44 -12.13 -19.37 -19.36
CA VAL A 44 -13.57 -19.63 -19.58
C VAL A 44 -14.22 -18.34 -20.07
N ASN A 45 -15.05 -18.43 -21.11
CA ASN A 45 -15.90 -17.30 -21.48
C ASN A 45 -17.04 -17.22 -20.46
N LEU A 46 -17.03 -16.15 -19.65
CA LEU A 46 -18.00 -15.90 -18.60
C LEU A 46 -19.17 -15.00 -19.03
N ASP A 47 -19.16 -14.46 -20.24
CA ASP A 47 -20.20 -13.53 -20.74
C ASP A 47 -21.57 -14.21 -20.82
N SER A 48 -21.60 -15.53 -21.07
CA SER A 48 -22.81 -16.35 -21.06
C SER A 48 -23.17 -16.91 -19.68
N MET A 49 -22.33 -16.68 -18.67
CA MET A 49 -22.48 -17.18 -17.30
C MET A 49 -22.78 -16.05 -16.30
N VAL A 50 -23.21 -14.87 -16.75
CA VAL A 50 -23.65 -13.79 -15.86
C VAL A 50 -24.89 -14.26 -15.10
N LEU A 51 -24.69 -14.70 -13.87
CA LEU A 51 -25.74 -15.20 -13.00
C LEU A 51 -26.56 -13.99 -12.56
N LEU A 52 -27.80 -13.90 -13.07
CA LEU A 52 -28.77 -12.85 -12.75
C LEU A 52 -29.16 -12.81 -11.26
N ASP A 53 -28.69 -13.79 -10.48
CA ASP A 53 -28.80 -13.87 -9.03
C ASP A 53 -27.46 -14.44 -8.48
N ALA A 54 -26.78 -13.69 -7.61
CA ALA A 54 -25.53 -14.09 -6.97
C ALA A 54 -25.72 -15.11 -5.83
N SER A 55 -26.76 -15.96 -5.91
CA SER A 55 -27.04 -17.03 -4.95
C SER A 55 -25.87 -18.01 -4.80
N ASP A 56 -25.76 -18.63 -3.63
CA ASP A 56 -24.68 -19.56 -3.30
C ASP A 56 -24.58 -20.76 -4.25
N ALA A 57 -25.72 -21.26 -4.75
CA ALA A 57 -25.76 -22.36 -5.73
C ALA A 57 -25.09 -21.97 -7.06
N ASN A 58 -25.24 -20.70 -7.44
CA ASN A 58 -24.67 -20.16 -8.67
C ASN A 58 -23.15 -19.99 -8.57
N ARG A 59 -22.63 -19.61 -7.39
CA ARG A 59 -21.18 -19.51 -7.15
C ARG A 59 -20.47 -20.87 -7.23
N SER A 60 -21.06 -21.92 -6.65
CA SER A 60 -20.50 -23.27 -6.76
C SER A 60 -20.46 -23.77 -8.20
N GLY A 61 -21.52 -23.53 -8.99
CA GLY A 61 -21.56 -23.88 -10.42
C GLY A 61 -20.49 -23.18 -11.26
N LEU A 62 -20.26 -21.88 -11.00
CA LEU A 62 -19.16 -21.13 -11.62
C LEU A 62 -17.80 -21.76 -11.31
N VAL A 63 -17.53 -22.04 -10.04
CA VAL A 63 -16.28 -22.65 -9.58
C VAL A 63 -16.06 -24.02 -10.23
N ASP A 64 -17.10 -24.84 -10.32
CA ASP A 64 -17.00 -26.16 -10.97
C ASP A 64 -16.71 -26.05 -12.48
N ALA A 65 -17.27 -25.06 -13.17
CA ALA A 65 -16.96 -24.79 -14.57
C ALA A 65 -15.50 -24.35 -14.78
N LEU A 66 -15.01 -23.45 -13.92
CA LEU A 66 -13.60 -23.01 -13.92
C LEU A 66 -12.65 -24.19 -13.67
N ILE A 67 -12.95 -25.02 -12.65
CA ILE A 67 -12.19 -26.25 -12.36
C ILE A 67 -12.21 -27.21 -13.54
N ALA A 68 -13.37 -27.42 -14.17
CA ALA A 68 -13.49 -28.33 -15.31
C ALA A 68 -12.64 -27.87 -16.52
N GLN A 69 -12.57 -26.56 -16.78
CA GLN A 69 -11.71 -25.99 -17.81
C GLN A 69 -10.23 -26.14 -17.46
N SER A 70 -9.86 -25.81 -16.22
CA SER A 70 -8.49 -25.95 -15.71
C SER A 70 -7.98 -27.40 -15.80
N LYS A 71 -8.84 -28.40 -15.57
CA LYS A 71 -8.49 -29.82 -15.79
C LYS A 71 -8.09 -30.14 -17.24
N LYS A 72 -8.65 -29.44 -18.24
CA LYS A 72 -8.24 -29.60 -19.65
C LYS A 72 -6.86 -29.02 -19.89
N ALA A 73 -6.61 -27.82 -19.37
CA ALA A 73 -5.32 -27.15 -19.47
C ALA A 73 -4.21 -27.94 -18.74
N LYS A 74 -4.50 -28.46 -17.56
CA LYS A 74 -3.61 -29.35 -16.81
C LYS A 74 -3.19 -30.59 -17.62
N ARG A 75 -4.08 -31.21 -18.39
CA ARG A 75 -3.70 -32.33 -19.28
C ARG A 75 -2.69 -31.92 -20.36
N VAL A 76 -2.75 -30.68 -20.85
CA VAL A 76 -1.74 -30.15 -21.79
C VAL A 76 -0.37 -30.09 -21.11
N VAL A 77 -0.33 -29.54 -19.90
CA VAL A 77 0.91 -29.48 -19.10
C VAL A 77 1.44 -30.89 -18.85
N ASP A 78 0.62 -31.80 -18.35
CA ASP A 78 1.03 -33.17 -18.02
C ASP A 78 1.55 -33.94 -19.25
N ASN A 79 0.97 -33.71 -20.43
CA ASN A 79 1.41 -34.34 -21.68
C ASN A 79 2.77 -33.82 -22.17
N VAL A 80 3.10 -32.56 -21.92
CA VAL A 80 4.35 -31.93 -22.40
C VAL A 80 5.47 -32.09 -21.39
N LEU A 81 5.17 -31.89 -20.12
CA LEU A 81 6.14 -31.79 -19.05
C LEU A 81 6.23 -33.06 -18.19
N GLY A 82 5.36 -34.05 -18.44
CA GLY A 82 5.12 -35.18 -17.54
C GLY A 82 4.17 -34.82 -16.40
N ILE A 83 3.71 -35.82 -15.64
CA ILE A 83 2.87 -35.60 -14.46
C ILE A 83 3.73 -34.91 -13.40
N ARG A 84 3.59 -33.58 -13.27
CA ARG A 84 4.33 -32.77 -12.28
C ARG A 84 3.46 -32.37 -11.08
N ILE A 85 2.16 -32.26 -11.29
CA ILE A 85 1.22 -31.77 -10.27
C ILE A 85 0.72 -32.99 -9.48
N ASN A 86 1.41 -33.24 -8.36
CA ASN A 86 1.15 -34.11 -7.21
C ASN A 86 2.51 -34.59 -6.65
N GLY A 87 3.36 -33.66 -6.23
CA GLY A 87 4.72 -33.94 -5.73
C GLY A 87 5.80 -32.91 -6.08
N HIS A 88 5.50 -31.95 -6.97
CA HIS A 88 6.33 -30.78 -7.25
C HIS A 88 5.62 -29.48 -6.86
N CYS A 89 6.38 -28.43 -6.58
CA CYS A 89 5.87 -27.13 -6.13
C CYS A 89 5.22 -26.28 -7.25
N ASP A 90 4.95 -26.88 -8.41
CA ASP A 90 4.21 -26.24 -9.51
C ASP A 90 2.81 -25.81 -9.05
N LYS A 91 2.40 -24.60 -9.42
CA LYS A 91 1.08 -24.06 -9.06
C LYS A 91 0.18 -24.01 -10.29
N PHE A 92 -1.08 -24.44 -10.14
CA PHE A 92 -2.11 -24.32 -11.16
C PHE A 92 -3.33 -23.65 -10.55
N PHE A 93 -3.83 -22.59 -11.17
CA PHE A 93 -4.99 -21.85 -10.70
C PHE A 93 -6.16 -21.99 -11.65
N TYR A 94 -7.32 -22.36 -11.10
CA TYR A 94 -8.55 -22.50 -11.89
C TYR A 94 -9.24 -21.16 -12.13
N ILE A 95 -9.00 -20.15 -11.27
CA ILE A 95 -9.68 -18.85 -11.36
C ILE A 95 -9.35 -18.10 -12.65
N ASP A 96 -8.09 -18.13 -13.08
CA ASP A 96 -7.60 -17.47 -14.30
C ASP A 96 -7.03 -18.47 -15.32
N ASN A 97 -7.09 -19.78 -15.02
CA ASN A 97 -6.61 -20.86 -15.86
C ASN A 97 -5.11 -20.75 -16.19
N THR A 98 -4.28 -20.45 -15.18
CA THR A 98 -2.83 -20.28 -15.33
C THR A 98 -2.03 -21.41 -14.69
N PHE A 99 -0.84 -21.65 -15.25
CA PHE A 99 0.15 -22.58 -14.72
C PHE A 99 1.48 -21.86 -14.46
N PHE A 100 2.02 -22.05 -13.25
CA PHE A 100 3.30 -21.54 -12.80
C PHE A 100 4.24 -22.73 -12.52
N PRO A 101 5.20 -23.02 -13.41
CA PRO A 101 6.24 -24.00 -13.16
C PRO A 101 7.18 -23.51 -12.06
N CYS A 102 7.61 -24.43 -11.21
CA CYS A 102 8.48 -24.14 -10.08
C CYS A 102 9.97 -24.05 -10.46
N GLY A 103 10.35 -24.67 -11.58
CA GLY A 103 11.71 -24.71 -12.08
C GLY A 103 11.84 -24.12 -13.49
N SER A 104 13.06 -24.11 -14.00
CA SER A 104 13.31 -23.67 -15.38
C SER A 104 12.60 -24.57 -16.38
N LEU A 105 12.05 -23.98 -17.43
CA LEU A 105 11.61 -24.71 -18.62
C LEU A 105 12.62 -24.52 -19.74
N THR A 106 12.92 -25.60 -20.45
CA THR A 106 13.78 -25.61 -21.62
C THR A 106 13.09 -24.98 -22.82
N THR A 107 13.88 -24.55 -23.80
CA THR A 107 13.37 -24.07 -25.09
C THR A 107 12.38 -25.05 -25.75
N ASN A 108 12.65 -26.36 -25.66
CA ASN A 108 11.80 -27.38 -26.26
C ASN A 108 10.46 -27.52 -25.52
N GLU A 109 10.47 -27.47 -24.19
CA GLU A 109 9.27 -27.51 -23.36
C GLU A 109 8.37 -26.29 -23.61
N ILE A 110 8.96 -25.08 -23.68
CA ILE A 110 8.21 -23.85 -23.98
C ILE A 110 7.55 -23.91 -25.36
N ARG A 111 8.30 -24.35 -26.39
CA ARG A 111 7.75 -24.51 -27.75
C ARG A 111 6.66 -25.57 -27.80
N ALA A 112 6.84 -26.70 -27.10
CA ALA A 112 5.85 -27.76 -27.04
C ALA A 112 4.55 -27.31 -26.35
N LEU A 113 4.65 -26.51 -25.29
CA LEU A 113 3.48 -25.88 -24.66
C LEU A 113 2.80 -24.89 -25.62
N ALA A 114 3.57 -24.00 -26.25
CA ALA A 114 3.04 -23.00 -27.19
C ALA A 114 2.36 -23.61 -28.43
N ASN A 115 2.78 -24.81 -28.86
CA ASN A 115 2.13 -25.57 -29.93
C ASN A 115 0.68 -25.96 -29.59
N SER A 116 0.30 -26.02 -28.31
CA SER A 116 -1.08 -26.35 -27.93
C SER A 116 -2.04 -25.21 -28.24
N PRO A 117 -3.19 -25.46 -28.90
CA PRO A 117 -4.21 -24.44 -29.15
C PRO A 117 -4.86 -23.94 -27.86
N SER A 118 -4.75 -24.66 -26.74
CA SER A 118 -5.27 -24.24 -25.43
C SER A 118 -4.38 -23.21 -24.73
N VAL A 119 -3.11 -23.08 -25.13
CA VAL A 119 -2.20 -22.06 -24.60
C VAL A 119 -2.44 -20.76 -25.36
N GLN A 120 -2.78 -19.70 -24.63
CA GLN A 120 -2.99 -18.35 -25.13
C GLN A 120 -1.65 -17.61 -25.21
N THR A 121 -0.93 -17.51 -24.09
CA THR A 121 0.41 -16.88 -24.06
C THR A 121 1.32 -17.56 -23.04
N ILE A 122 2.62 -17.37 -23.22
CA ILE A 122 3.67 -17.73 -22.28
C ILE A 122 4.51 -16.48 -22.02
N SER A 123 4.45 -15.97 -20.80
CA SER A 123 5.10 -14.72 -20.39
C SER A 123 5.90 -14.90 -19.12
N LYS A 124 6.73 -13.90 -18.77
CA LYS A 124 7.29 -13.82 -17.42
C LYS A 124 6.17 -13.48 -16.44
N ALA A 125 6.25 -14.06 -15.25
CA ALA A 125 5.39 -13.70 -14.15
C ALA A 125 5.67 -12.26 -13.74
N VAL A 126 4.62 -11.53 -13.38
CA VAL A 126 4.74 -10.14 -12.92
C VAL A 126 4.86 -10.07 -11.39
N VAL A 127 5.38 -8.96 -10.90
CA VAL A 127 5.39 -8.63 -9.47
C VAL A 127 4.76 -7.27 -9.30
N ALA A 128 3.55 -7.25 -8.74
CA ALA A 128 2.92 -6.01 -8.30
C ALA A 128 3.54 -5.60 -6.95
N ARG A 129 3.21 -4.39 -6.50
CA ARG A 129 3.75 -3.85 -5.25
C ARG A 129 2.65 -3.19 -4.43
N VAL A 130 2.83 -3.29 -3.13
CA VAL A 130 2.24 -2.36 -2.17
C VAL A 130 3.20 -1.18 -2.08
N ASN A 131 2.68 0.04 -2.13
CA ASN A 131 3.49 1.19 -1.75
C ASN A 131 3.63 1.14 -0.23
N PRO A 132 4.86 1.00 0.32
CA PRO A 132 5.04 0.88 1.74
C PRO A 132 4.38 2.06 2.45
N LEU A 133 3.67 1.78 3.55
CA LEU A 133 3.17 2.82 4.41
C LEU A 133 4.36 3.53 5.04
N LYS A 134 4.61 4.75 4.61
CA LYS A 134 5.61 5.64 5.22
C LYS A 134 4.98 6.34 6.41
N VAL A 135 4.73 5.57 7.46
CA VAL A 135 3.92 6.02 8.60
C VAL A 135 4.77 6.31 9.83
N THR A 136 4.25 7.19 10.68
CA THR A 136 4.70 7.29 12.07
C THR A 136 3.73 6.50 12.94
N ALA A 137 4.23 5.44 13.54
CA ALA A 137 3.50 4.62 14.50
C ALA A 137 3.46 5.29 15.88
N PHE A 138 2.32 5.25 16.55
CA PHE A 138 2.12 5.78 17.89
C PHE A 138 1.18 4.85 18.68
N GLU A 139 1.43 4.72 19.97
CA GLU A 139 0.49 4.06 20.89
C GLU A 139 -0.68 4.98 21.20
N SER A 140 -1.83 4.43 21.58
CA SER A 140 -3.10 5.13 21.84
C SER A 140 -2.94 6.49 22.56
N ASP A 141 -2.80 7.56 21.79
CA ASP A 141 -2.76 8.95 22.26
C ASP A 141 -4.12 9.61 21.98
N ALA A 142 -4.37 10.78 22.57
CA ALA A 142 -5.50 11.65 22.29
C ALA A 142 -5.75 11.90 20.79
N ALA A 143 -4.70 11.79 19.95
CA ALA A 143 -4.81 11.87 18.49
C ALA A 143 -5.56 10.67 17.85
N ALA A 144 -5.51 9.47 18.44
CA ALA A 144 -6.34 8.34 18.04
C ALA A 144 -7.73 8.39 18.71
N ALA A 145 -7.83 8.97 19.91
CA ALA A 145 -9.08 9.05 20.68
C ALA A 145 -10.09 10.09 20.14
N ALA A 146 -10.33 10.10 18.83
CA ALA A 146 -11.40 10.85 18.20
C ALA A 146 -12.70 10.02 18.20
N ALA A 147 -13.86 10.70 18.23
CA ALA A 147 -15.14 10.03 18.00
C ALA A 147 -15.15 9.36 16.62
N ASN A 148 -14.71 10.11 15.60
CA ASN A 148 -14.44 9.65 14.23
C ASN A 148 -13.17 10.31 13.72
N GLN A 149 -12.41 9.61 12.88
CA GLN A 149 -11.30 10.21 12.15
C GLN A 149 -11.81 11.10 11.01
N TRP A 150 -11.02 12.11 10.61
CA TRP A 150 -11.44 13.11 9.63
C TRP A 150 -11.94 12.49 8.31
N GLY A 151 -11.28 11.42 7.83
CA GLY A 151 -11.64 10.77 6.58
C GLY A 151 -13.00 10.06 6.65
N VAL A 152 -13.33 9.51 7.83
CA VAL A 152 -14.62 8.86 8.12
C VAL A 152 -15.75 9.89 8.12
N ASP A 153 -15.52 11.04 8.76
CA ASP A 153 -16.48 12.15 8.74
C ASP A 153 -16.61 12.77 7.34
N LYS A 154 -15.51 12.88 6.60
CA LYS A 154 -15.50 13.48 5.25
C LYS A 154 -16.41 12.74 4.28
N ILE A 155 -16.41 11.41 4.34
CA ILE A 155 -17.30 10.57 3.52
C ILE A 155 -18.69 10.37 4.14
N GLN A 156 -18.97 11.06 5.26
CA GLN A 156 -20.26 11.04 5.97
C GLN A 156 -20.66 9.64 6.46
N ALA A 157 -19.69 8.80 6.86
CA ALA A 157 -19.97 7.45 7.34
C ALA A 157 -20.88 7.46 8.58
N SER A 158 -20.70 8.44 9.47
CA SER A 158 -21.53 8.63 10.67
C SER A 158 -23.02 8.85 10.37
N ALA A 159 -23.35 9.52 9.27
CA ALA A 159 -24.74 9.69 8.83
C ALA A 159 -25.36 8.36 8.38
N VAL A 160 -24.57 7.47 7.79
CA VAL A 160 -25.00 6.13 7.39
C VAL A 160 -25.19 5.23 8.61
N TRP A 161 -24.28 5.29 9.58
CA TRP A 161 -24.42 4.51 10.82
C TRP A 161 -25.66 4.88 11.63
N ALA A 162 -26.09 6.14 11.59
CA ALA A 162 -27.34 6.60 12.22
C ALA A 162 -28.60 5.90 11.66
N THR A 163 -28.49 5.28 10.48
CA THR A 163 -29.55 4.44 9.88
C THR A 163 -29.45 2.96 10.28
N ASN A 164 -28.57 2.62 11.23
CA ASN A 164 -28.14 1.26 11.62
C ASN A 164 -27.36 0.50 10.53
N ALA A 165 -26.88 1.19 9.49
CA ALA A 165 -26.05 0.59 8.45
C ALA A 165 -24.56 0.73 8.80
N THR A 166 -24.03 -0.20 9.60
CA THR A 166 -22.60 -0.23 10.01
C THR A 166 -21.78 -1.28 9.26
N GLY A 167 -22.39 -2.00 8.32
CA GLY A 167 -21.79 -3.16 7.65
C GLY A 167 -22.14 -4.51 8.28
N THR A 168 -23.01 -4.55 9.30
CA THR A 168 -23.47 -5.82 9.89
C THR A 168 -24.03 -6.77 8.83
N GLY A 169 -23.59 -8.02 8.86
CA GLY A 169 -23.95 -9.04 7.86
C GLY A 169 -23.07 -9.04 6.61
N ILE A 170 -22.24 -8.02 6.42
CA ILE A 170 -21.29 -7.94 5.31
C ILE A 170 -19.93 -8.49 5.73
N VAL A 171 -19.31 -9.21 4.79
CA VAL A 171 -17.94 -9.70 4.89
C VAL A 171 -17.07 -8.94 3.90
N VAL A 172 -16.02 -8.29 4.40
CA VAL A 172 -15.01 -7.60 3.60
C VAL A 172 -13.71 -8.40 3.60
N ALA A 173 -12.99 -8.37 2.49
CA ALA A 173 -11.68 -9.00 2.37
C ALA A 173 -10.61 -8.00 1.95
N ASN A 174 -9.36 -8.25 2.34
CA ASN A 174 -8.21 -7.67 1.66
C ASN A 174 -7.25 -8.75 1.13
N ILE A 175 -6.57 -8.41 0.03
CA ILE A 175 -5.34 -9.07 -0.40
C ILE A 175 -4.22 -8.07 -0.15
N ASP A 176 -3.37 -8.33 0.84
CA ASP A 176 -2.41 -7.32 1.31
C ASP A 176 -1.20 -7.97 2.01
N THR A 177 -0.48 -7.22 2.85
CA THR A 177 0.67 -7.69 3.64
C THR A 177 0.29 -8.51 4.88
N GLY A 178 -1.02 -8.76 5.06
CA GLY A 178 -1.59 -9.48 6.20
C GLY A 178 -2.42 -8.58 7.11
N VAL A 179 -2.85 -9.10 8.26
CA VAL A 179 -3.53 -8.32 9.30
C VAL A 179 -3.03 -8.82 10.67
N ARG A 180 -2.64 -7.91 11.56
CA ARG A 180 -2.36 -8.25 12.96
C ARG A 180 -3.66 -8.59 13.67
N LEU A 181 -3.96 -9.89 13.83
CA LEU A 181 -5.20 -10.36 14.44
C LEU A 181 -5.42 -9.79 15.86
N THR A 182 -4.36 -9.65 16.64
CA THR A 182 -4.44 -9.23 18.05
C THR A 182 -4.66 -7.74 18.25
N HIS A 183 -4.62 -6.92 17.19
CA HIS A 183 -4.80 -5.49 17.30
C HIS A 183 -6.22 -5.13 17.79
N GLU A 184 -6.33 -4.27 18.79
CA GLU A 184 -7.59 -3.96 19.48
C GLU A 184 -8.69 -3.47 18.53
N ALA A 185 -8.30 -2.68 17.52
CA ALA A 185 -9.23 -2.15 16.52
C ALA A 185 -9.93 -3.21 15.66
N VAL A 186 -9.34 -4.40 15.43
CA VAL A 186 -9.85 -5.38 14.45
C VAL A 186 -10.03 -6.79 15.00
N SER A 187 -9.51 -7.08 16.19
CA SER A 187 -9.56 -8.44 16.76
C SER A 187 -10.97 -9.00 16.93
N SER A 188 -11.94 -8.15 17.30
CA SER A 188 -13.29 -8.59 17.68
C SER A 188 -14.21 -8.91 16.47
N ASN A 189 -13.88 -8.38 15.30
CA ASN A 189 -14.66 -8.58 14.07
C ASN A 189 -13.96 -9.41 12.99
N TRP A 190 -12.87 -10.11 13.34
CA TRP A 190 -12.37 -11.18 12.49
C TRP A 190 -13.42 -12.30 12.35
N ARG A 191 -13.51 -12.90 11.15
CA ARG A 191 -14.26 -14.15 10.95
C ARG A 191 -13.32 -15.33 11.17
N SER A 192 -13.47 -16.06 12.26
CA SER A 192 -12.55 -17.15 12.62
C SER A 192 -12.63 -18.37 11.70
N ASP A 193 -13.77 -18.61 11.05
CA ASP A 193 -13.97 -19.68 10.08
C ASP A 193 -13.75 -19.14 8.65
N PHE A 194 -12.87 -19.81 7.87
CA PHE A 194 -12.53 -19.37 6.51
C PHE A 194 -12.04 -17.90 6.47
N GLY A 195 -11.27 -17.50 7.49
CA GLY A 195 -10.91 -16.12 7.78
C GLY A 195 -9.56 -15.64 7.28
N TRP A 196 -8.68 -16.57 6.95
CA TRP A 196 -7.27 -16.32 6.69
C TRP A 196 -6.75 -17.28 5.66
N PHE A 197 -5.90 -16.76 4.76
CA PHE A 197 -5.16 -17.59 3.83
C PHE A 197 -3.74 -17.04 3.63
N ASP A 198 -2.78 -17.92 3.81
CA ASP A 198 -1.38 -17.70 3.50
C ASP A 198 -0.98 -18.75 2.44
N PRO A 199 -0.95 -18.36 1.16
CA PRO A 199 -0.70 -19.30 0.06
C PRO A 199 0.74 -19.81 -0.01
N ASP A 200 1.68 -19.21 0.71
CA ASP A 200 3.10 -19.50 0.58
C ASP A 200 3.66 -20.24 1.79
N ALA A 201 3.45 -19.74 3.02
CA ALA A 201 3.91 -20.42 4.23
C ALA A 201 2.84 -21.28 4.90
N GLY A 202 1.57 -21.16 4.50
CA GLY A 202 0.47 -21.96 5.06
C GLY A 202 0.18 -21.65 6.52
N SER A 203 0.51 -20.45 7.00
CA SER A 203 0.14 -20.03 8.35
C SER A 203 -1.38 -20.07 8.53
N THR A 204 -1.81 -20.53 9.70
CA THR A 204 -3.24 -20.69 10.02
C THR A 204 -3.80 -19.51 10.82
N THR A 205 -2.95 -18.56 11.20
CA THR A 205 -3.31 -17.39 12.01
C THR A 205 -2.90 -16.11 11.29
N PRO A 206 -3.78 -15.09 11.18
CA PRO A 206 -3.42 -13.81 10.61
C PRO A 206 -2.25 -13.16 11.33
N SER A 207 -1.29 -12.71 10.53
CA SER A 207 -0.16 -11.91 10.98
C SER A 207 0.17 -10.87 9.91
N ASP A 208 0.82 -9.80 10.32
CA ASP A 208 1.31 -8.75 9.41
C ASP A 208 2.67 -8.29 9.91
N SER A 209 3.71 -8.52 9.11
CA SER A 209 5.08 -8.08 9.40
C SER A 209 5.40 -6.71 8.83
N ASN A 210 4.48 -6.12 8.06
CA ASN A 210 4.69 -4.86 7.35
C ASN A 210 3.86 -3.73 7.93
N GLY A 211 2.57 -3.98 8.22
CA GLY A 211 1.64 -3.00 8.78
C GLY A 211 0.68 -2.37 7.77
N HIS A 212 0.95 -2.45 6.46
CA HIS A 212 0.06 -1.89 5.44
C HIS A 212 -1.32 -2.56 5.46
N GLY A 213 -1.39 -3.88 5.46
CA GLY A 213 -2.66 -4.59 5.47
C GLY A 213 -3.47 -4.41 6.76
N THR A 214 -2.80 -4.29 7.92
CA THR A 214 -3.46 -3.93 9.19
C THR A 214 -4.08 -2.53 9.16
N HIS A 215 -3.38 -1.56 8.58
CA HIS A 215 -3.87 -0.18 8.41
C HIS A 215 -5.04 -0.10 7.43
N VAL A 216 -4.95 -0.80 6.31
CA VAL A 216 -6.05 -0.93 5.35
C VAL A 216 -7.27 -1.56 6.02
N MET A 217 -7.10 -2.69 6.74
CA MET A 217 -8.22 -3.36 7.39
C MET A 217 -8.83 -2.52 8.51
N GLY A 218 -8.00 -1.80 9.28
CA GLY A 218 -8.47 -0.84 10.28
C GLY A 218 -9.31 0.27 9.67
N THR A 219 -8.94 0.78 8.48
CA THR A 219 -9.71 1.82 7.77
C THR A 219 -11.06 1.29 7.30
N ILE A 220 -11.11 0.02 6.87
CA ILE A 220 -12.35 -0.60 6.40
C ILE A 220 -13.28 -0.94 7.59
N ALA A 221 -12.76 -1.64 8.59
CA ALA A 221 -13.57 -2.34 9.58
C ALA A 221 -13.11 -2.13 11.04
N GLY A 222 -12.25 -1.15 11.32
CA GLY A 222 -11.78 -0.87 12.68
C GLY A 222 -12.93 -0.42 13.62
N GLN A 223 -12.94 -0.95 14.84
CA GLN A 223 -14.02 -0.75 15.82
C GLN A 223 -13.64 0.16 16.98
N VAL A 224 -12.39 0.59 17.05
CA VAL A 224 -11.81 1.44 18.10
C VAL A 224 -11.27 2.71 17.46
N ASN A 225 -11.32 3.84 18.17
CA ASN A 225 -10.71 5.12 17.75
C ASN A 225 -11.31 5.76 16.47
N GLY A 226 -12.54 5.35 16.10
CA GLY A 226 -13.30 5.98 15.01
C GLY A 226 -12.65 5.86 13.63
N ILE A 227 -11.78 4.86 13.43
CA ILE A 227 -10.97 4.69 12.21
C ILE A 227 -11.72 3.96 11.08
N GLY A 228 -12.67 3.09 11.43
CA GLY A 228 -13.31 2.16 10.49
C GLY A 228 -14.57 2.74 9.86
N VAL A 229 -14.71 2.61 8.54
CA VAL A 229 -15.90 3.04 7.80
C VAL A 229 -17.09 2.09 8.00
N ALA A 230 -16.85 0.79 8.09
CA ALA A 230 -17.84 -0.26 8.29
C ALA A 230 -17.52 -1.10 9.54
N PRO A 231 -17.60 -0.51 10.75
CA PRO A 231 -17.18 -1.17 12.00
C PRO A 231 -18.03 -2.41 12.36
N GLY A 232 -19.22 -2.57 11.76
CA GLY A 232 -20.08 -3.74 11.94
C GLY A 232 -19.78 -4.90 11.00
N ALA A 233 -18.93 -4.71 9.99
CA ALA A 233 -18.54 -5.76 9.05
C ALA A 233 -17.63 -6.80 9.71
N LYS A 234 -17.73 -8.04 9.25
CA LYS A 234 -16.72 -9.07 9.52
C LYS A 234 -15.63 -8.99 8.46
N TRP A 235 -14.38 -9.27 8.84
CA TRP A 235 -13.28 -9.27 7.88
C TRP A 235 -12.59 -10.63 7.74
N ILE A 236 -12.04 -10.83 6.54
CA ILE A 236 -11.12 -11.91 6.19
C ILE A 236 -9.92 -11.34 5.44
N ALA A 237 -8.79 -12.05 5.41
CA ALA A 237 -7.59 -11.55 4.77
C ALA A 237 -6.79 -12.65 4.07
N CYS A 238 -6.16 -12.30 2.95
CA CYS A 238 -5.14 -13.13 2.32
C CYS A 238 -3.79 -12.40 2.31
N LEU A 239 -2.74 -13.12 2.68
CA LEU A 239 -1.36 -12.64 2.61
C LEU A 239 -0.86 -12.70 1.16
N GLY A 240 -1.21 -11.66 0.39
CA GLY A 240 -0.86 -11.55 -1.03
C GLY A 240 0.46 -10.85 -1.31
N CYS A 241 0.93 -10.05 -0.35
CA CYS A 241 2.07 -9.15 -0.51
C CYS A 241 3.10 -9.24 0.64
N PRO A 242 3.64 -10.43 0.96
CA PRO A 242 4.62 -10.55 2.04
C PRO A 242 5.85 -9.67 1.73
N ASN A 243 6.09 -8.66 2.57
CA ASN A 243 7.18 -7.66 2.42
C ASN A 243 7.02 -6.65 1.26
N SER A 244 5.80 -6.15 1.01
CA SER A 244 5.47 -5.17 -0.04
C SER A 244 5.66 -5.64 -1.49
N SER A 245 6.17 -6.87 -1.68
CA SER A 245 6.23 -7.55 -2.96
C SER A 245 5.00 -8.42 -3.11
N CYS A 246 4.30 -8.32 -4.23
CA CYS A 246 3.08 -9.06 -4.52
C CYS A 246 3.29 -9.96 -5.76
N PRO A 247 3.85 -11.18 -5.60
CA PRO A 247 4.07 -12.08 -6.72
C PRO A 247 2.76 -12.49 -7.40
N GLN A 248 2.76 -12.57 -8.73
CA GLN A 248 1.57 -12.94 -9.52
C GLN A 248 0.90 -14.23 -9.01
N ALA A 249 1.69 -15.27 -8.74
CA ALA A 249 1.15 -16.56 -8.28
C ALA A 249 0.50 -16.45 -6.90
N THR A 250 1.08 -15.67 -5.98
CA THR A 250 0.54 -15.43 -4.64
C THR A 250 -0.78 -14.66 -4.72
N LEU A 251 -0.83 -13.58 -5.52
CA LEU A 251 -2.06 -12.81 -5.76
C LEU A 251 -3.16 -13.66 -6.41
N THR A 252 -2.80 -14.52 -7.35
CA THR A 252 -3.74 -15.44 -8.02
C THR A 252 -4.28 -16.50 -7.06
N ALA A 253 -3.42 -17.04 -6.18
CA ALA A 253 -3.84 -17.94 -5.11
C ALA A 253 -4.84 -17.28 -4.16
N CYS A 254 -4.54 -16.04 -3.73
CA CYS A 254 -5.46 -15.24 -2.94
C CYS A 254 -6.79 -15.01 -3.65
N ALA A 255 -6.75 -14.68 -4.95
CA ALA A 255 -7.96 -14.44 -5.70
C ALA A 255 -8.86 -15.68 -5.82
N GLN A 256 -8.24 -16.83 -6.07
CA GLN A 256 -8.91 -18.12 -6.09
C GLN A 256 -9.55 -18.46 -4.74
N TRP A 257 -8.82 -18.24 -3.64
CA TRP A 257 -9.34 -18.49 -2.30
C TRP A 257 -10.51 -17.57 -1.97
N LEU A 258 -10.44 -16.27 -2.31
CA LEU A 258 -11.56 -15.35 -2.09
C LEU A 258 -12.78 -15.67 -2.96
N LEU A 259 -12.60 -16.30 -4.12
CA LEU A 259 -13.72 -16.76 -4.94
C LEU A 259 -14.47 -17.94 -4.30
N CYS A 260 -13.74 -18.89 -3.69
CA CYS A 260 -14.31 -20.01 -2.97
C CYS A 260 -13.39 -20.46 -1.83
N PRO A 261 -13.60 -19.93 -0.62
CA PRO A 261 -12.69 -20.14 0.50
C PRO A 261 -12.52 -21.60 0.90
N THR A 262 -11.31 -21.89 1.39
CA THR A 262 -11.00 -23.13 2.11
C THR A 262 -10.66 -22.83 3.56
N ASP A 263 -11.01 -23.73 4.47
CA ASP A 263 -10.58 -23.66 5.87
C ASP A 263 -9.12 -24.15 6.04
N ALA A 264 -8.62 -24.13 7.27
CA ALA A 264 -7.27 -24.59 7.61
C ALA A 264 -7.01 -26.09 7.34
N LEU A 265 -8.08 -26.89 7.15
CA LEU A 265 -8.00 -28.31 6.80
C LEU A 265 -8.12 -28.53 5.28
N GLY A 266 -8.32 -27.47 4.50
CA GLY A 266 -8.51 -27.53 3.05
C GLY A 266 -9.95 -27.86 2.62
N ASN A 267 -10.92 -27.85 3.55
CA ASN A 267 -12.32 -28.04 3.18
C ASN A 267 -12.82 -26.79 2.45
N LYS A 268 -13.47 -26.97 1.30
CA LYS A 268 -13.95 -25.89 0.43
C LYS A 268 -15.40 -25.51 0.75
N ASP A 269 -15.67 -24.23 0.94
CA ASP A 269 -17.03 -23.68 1.11
C ASP A 269 -17.18 -22.32 0.39
N CYS A 270 -17.83 -22.33 -0.78
CA CYS A 270 -18.00 -21.11 -1.57
C CYS A 270 -19.03 -20.14 -0.96
N THR A 271 -19.86 -20.56 0.00
CA THR A 271 -20.81 -19.66 0.70
C THR A 271 -20.07 -18.67 1.61
N LYS A 272 -18.80 -18.94 1.90
CA LYS A 272 -17.94 -18.11 2.73
C LYS A 272 -17.22 -17.01 1.96
N ALA A 273 -17.42 -16.89 0.64
CA ALA A 273 -16.82 -15.80 -0.13
C ALA A 273 -17.18 -14.41 0.46
N PRO A 274 -16.29 -13.41 0.37
CA PRO A 274 -16.60 -12.05 0.82
C PRO A 274 -17.56 -11.37 -0.16
N HIS A 275 -18.14 -10.26 0.28
CA HIS A 275 -18.98 -9.40 -0.57
C HIS A 275 -18.13 -8.36 -1.33
N VAL A 276 -17.05 -7.88 -0.68
CA VAL A 276 -16.16 -6.85 -1.21
C VAL A 276 -14.72 -7.28 -1.00
N ILE A 277 -13.86 -7.10 -2.01
CA ILE A 277 -12.42 -7.35 -1.93
C ILE A 277 -11.69 -6.03 -2.17
N ASN A 278 -10.97 -5.55 -1.17
CA ASN A 278 -10.07 -4.42 -1.28
C ASN A 278 -8.66 -4.86 -1.69
N ASN A 279 -8.09 -4.17 -2.67
CA ASN A 279 -6.76 -4.42 -3.20
C ASN A 279 -5.96 -3.10 -3.23
N SER A 280 -5.17 -2.86 -2.18
CA SER A 280 -4.34 -1.67 -2.03
C SER A 280 -2.92 -1.89 -2.57
N TRP A 281 -2.83 -2.54 -3.73
CA TRP A 281 -1.59 -2.87 -4.44
C TRP A 281 -1.80 -2.69 -5.94
N GLY A 282 -0.70 -2.58 -6.69
CA GLY A 282 -0.76 -2.48 -8.15
C GLY A 282 0.62 -2.43 -8.80
N SER A 283 0.64 -2.13 -10.09
CA SER A 283 1.84 -1.85 -10.85
C SER A 283 1.66 -0.58 -11.68
N THR A 284 2.79 0.01 -12.09
CA THR A 284 2.80 1.17 -13.01
C THR A 284 2.58 0.77 -14.47
N ASP A 285 2.51 -0.53 -14.76
CA ASP A 285 2.16 -1.04 -16.09
C ASP A 285 0.64 -0.98 -16.28
N GLY A 286 0.14 0.22 -16.59
CA GLY A 286 -1.28 0.48 -16.82
C GLY A 286 -1.88 -0.21 -18.04
N ALA A 287 -1.08 -0.93 -18.85
CA ALA A 287 -1.56 -1.75 -19.97
C ALA A 287 -1.69 -3.24 -19.61
N SER A 288 -1.21 -3.64 -18.43
CA SER A 288 -1.23 -5.03 -17.98
C SER A 288 -2.65 -5.52 -17.69
N THR A 289 -3.05 -6.63 -18.30
CA THR A 289 -4.37 -7.25 -18.13
C THR A 289 -4.33 -8.63 -17.46
N TRP A 290 -3.18 -9.00 -16.88
CA TRP A 290 -2.93 -10.35 -16.35
C TRP A 290 -3.94 -10.78 -15.25
N PHE A 291 -4.54 -9.82 -14.54
CA PHE A 291 -5.51 -10.09 -13.47
C PHE A 291 -6.98 -10.00 -13.89
N GLU A 292 -7.27 -9.61 -15.14
CA GLU A 292 -8.64 -9.47 -15.66
C GLU A 292 -9.47 -10.77 -15.56
N PRO A 293 -8.92 -11.98 -15.80
CA PRO A 293 -9.71 -13.21 -15.62
C PRO A 293 -10.16 -13.42 -14.18
N SER A 294 -9.30 -13.11 -13.20
CA SER A 294 -9.64 -13.18 -11.77
C SER A 294 -10.71 -12.16 -11.38
N ILE A 295 -10.59 -10.93 -11.88
CA ILE A 295 -11.59 -9.88 -11.69
C ILE A 295 -12.94 -10.31 -12.29
N SER A 296 -12.93 -10.87 -13.50
CA SER A 296 -14.14 -11.34 -14.18
C SER A 296 -14.82 -12.47 -13.39
N ALA A 297 -14.06 -13.40 -12.84
CA ALA A 297 -14.58 -14.48 -11.99
C ALA A 297 -15.22 -13.94 -10.70
N TRP A 298 -14.59 -12.96 -10.04
CA TRP A 298 -15.18 -12.29 -8.87
C TRP A 298 -16.49 -11.58 -9.21
N ARG A 299 -16.52 -10.82 -10.31
CA ARG A 299 -17.72 -10.13 -10.78
C ARG A 299 -18.85 -11.09 -11.11
N ALA A 300 -18.53 -12.21 -11.77
CA ALA A 300 -19.50 -13.27 -12.06
C ALA A 300 -20.04 -13.96 -10.79
N ALA A 301 -19.27 -13.97 -9.69
CA ALA A 301 -19.68 -14.46 -8.38
C ALA A 301 -20.43 -13.44 -7.52
N GLY A 302 -20.67 -12.22 -8.03
CA GLY A 302 -21.31 -11.12 -7.31
C GLY A 302 -20.41 -10.42 -6.28
N ILE A 303 -19.09 -10.63 -6.36
CA ILE A 303 -18.11 -10.02 -5.47
C ILE A 303 -17.66 -8.68 -6.08
N ILE A 304 -17.54 -7.64 -5.25
CA ILE A 304 -17.14 -6.29 -5.67
C ILE A 304 -15.63 -6.10 -5.48
N PRO A 305 -14.82 -6.05 -6.56
CA PRO A 305 -13.41 -5.72 -6.47
C PRO A 305 -13.18 -4.21 -6.44
N VAL A 306 -12.43 -3.75 -5.43
CA VAL A 306 -11.98 -2.37 -5.26
C VAL A 306 -10.46 -2.34 -5.33
N PHE A 307 -9.90 -1.40 -6.09
CA PHE A 307 -8.46 -1.24 -6.30
C PHE A 307 -8.04 0.20 -6.06
N SER A 308 -6.80 0.39 -5.60
CA SER A 308 -6.16 1.71 -5.67
C SER A 308 -5.96 2.12 -7.14
N ASN A 309 -6.12 3.42 -7.43
CA ASN A 309 -5.89 3.94 -8.78
C ASN A 309 -4.39 4.05 -9.14
N GLY A 310 -3.53 4.05 -8.11
CA GLY A 310 -2.08 4.18 -8.22
C GLY A 310 -1.54 5.46 -7.56
N ASN A 311 -0.24 5.45 -7.28
CA ASN A 311 0.49 6.56 -6.66
C ASN A 311 1.60 7.12 -7.56
N SER A 312 1.39 7.14 -8.88
CA SER A 312 2.40 7.54 -9.87
C SER A 312 2.43 9.05 -10.16
N GLY A 313 1.70 9.85 -9.39
CA GLY A 313 1.72 11.30 -9.48
C GLY A 313 0.61 11.90 -10.33
N ASN A 314 0.64 13.23 -10.43
CA ASN A 314 -0.44 14.05 -10.99
C ASN A 314 -0.39 14.24 -12.52
N ASP A 315 0.54 13.58 -13.21
CA ASP A 315 0.58 13.52 -14.66
C ASP A 315 -0.62 12.72 -15.20
N CYS A 316 -1.10 13.09 -16.39
CA CYS A 316 -2.13 12.33 -17.09
C CYS A 316 -1.59 10.96 -17.53
N GLY A 317 -2.43 9.92 -17.51
CA GLY A 317 -2.03 8.61 -18.01
C GLY A 317 -1.25 7.76 -17.00
N THR A 318 -1.35 8.07 -15.71
CA THR A 318 -0.57 7.44 -14.64
C THR A 318 -1.32 6.32 -13.91
N VAL A 319 -2.50 5.93 -14.41
CA VAL A 319 -3.33 4.86 -13.81
C VAL A 319 -2.62 3.52 -13.90
N GLY A 320 -2.52 2.83 -12.77
CA GLY A 320 -1.88 1.52 -12.68
C GLY A 320 -2.81 0.35 -13.00
N SER A 321 -2.24 -0.84 -13.12
CA SER A 321 -2.98 -2.11 -13.18
C SER A 321 -2.94 -2.80 -11.81
N PRO A 322 -4.03 -3.46 -11.34
CA PRO A 322 -5.32 -3.67 -12.02
C PRO A 322 -6.35 -2.53 -11.91
N GLY A 323 -6.04 -1.42 -11.23
CA GLY A 323 -6.96 -0.28 -11.06
C GLY A 323 -7.52 0.29 -12.38
N MET A 324 -6.78 0.16 -13.48
CA MET A 324 -7.25 0.56 -14.82
C MET A 324 -8.46 -0.24 -15.32
N SER A 325 -8.74 -1.44 -14.78
CA SER A 325 -9.78 -2.33 -15.28
C SER A 325 -11.16 -1.66 -15.34
N PRO A 326 -11.97 -1.86 -16.40
CA PRO A 326 -13.33 -1.34 -16.43
C PRO A 326 -14.26 -2.10 -15.47
N GLN A 327 -13.80 -3.23 -14.94
CA GLN A 327 -14.59 -4.12 -14.09
C GLN A 327 -14.37 -3.88 -12.58
N VAL A 328 -13.52 -2.94 -12.20
CA VAL A 328 -13.24 -2.62 -10.79
C VAL A 328 -13.65 -1.19 -10.46
N ILE A 329 -13.85 -0.93 -9.17
CA ILE A 329 -13.91 0.42 -8.63
C ILE A 329 -12.47 0.84 -8.28
N ALA A 330 -11.94 1.79 -9.03
CA ALA A 330 -10.62 2.38 -8.84
C ALA A 330 -10.73 3.67 -8.03
N VAL A 331 -9.97 3.76 -6.95
CA VAL A 331 -10.07 4.85 -5.97
C VAL A 331 -8.80 5.72 -6.00
N GLY A 332 -8.98 7.02 -6.30
CA GLY A 332 -7.96 8.05 -6.15
C GLY A 332 -7.89 8.59 -4.71
N ALA A 333 -6.84 9.34 -4.38
CA ALA A 333 -6.61 9.87 -3.04
C ALA A 333 -6.84 11.38 -2.96
N THR A 334 -7.54 11.85 -1.93
CA THR A 334 -7.69 13.26 -1.56
C THR A 334 -7.05 13.57 -0.21
N ASP A 335 -6.78 14.85 0.02
CA ASP A 335 -6.45 15.38 1.34
C ASP A 335 -7.69 15.93 2.08
N SER A 336 -7.47 16.49 3.27
CA SER A 336 -8.53 17.04 4.11
C SER A 336 -9.20 18.30 3.53
N THR A 337 -8.58 18.94 2.55
CA THR A 337 -9.08 20.14 1.86
C THR A 337 -9.91 19.83 0.60
N ASP A 338 -10.19 18.56 0.32
CA ASP A 338 -10.71 18.06 -0.97
C ASP A 338 -9.75 18.26 -2.16
N GLY A 339 -8.48 18.59 -1.88
CA GLY A 339 -7.43 18.58 -2.88
C GLY A 339 -7.14 17.14 -3.32
N LEU A 340 -6.94 16.92 -4.61
CA LEU A 340 -6.38 15.66 -5.11
C LEU A 340 -4.95 15.53 -4.58
N ALA A 341 -4.63 14.41 -3.93
CA ALA A 341 -3.30 14.17 -3.38
C ALA A 341 -2.25 14.22 -4.50
N TYR A 342 -1.10 14.86 -4.24
CA TYR A 342 -0.05 15.06 -5.26
C TYR A 342 0.45 13.76 -5.89
N PHE A 343 0.39 12.64 -5.15
CA PHE A 343 0.79 11.32 -5.62
C PHE A 343 -0.31 10.56 -6.35
N SER A 344 -1.59 10.96 -6.21
CA SER A 344 -2.71 10.21 -6.77
C SER A 344 -2.60 10.14 -8.28
N SER A 345 -2.52 8.92 -8.81
CA SER A 345 -2.57 8.68 -10.26
C SER A 345 -3.84 9.27 -10.88
N ARG A 346 -3.74 9.70 -12.14
CA ARG A 346 -4.82 10.34 -12.91
C ARG A 346 -4.98 9.68 -14.27
N GLY A 347 -6.23 9.63 -14.71
CA GLY A 347 -6.59 9.21 -16.05
C GLY A 347 -5.97 10.07 -17.16
N PRO A 348 -6.19 9.66 -18.41
CA PRO A 348 -6.96 8.48 -18.79
C PRO A 348 -6.20 7.17 -18.53
N THR A 349 -6.87 6.02 -18.66
CA THR A 349 -6.17 4.73 -18.80
C THR A 349 -5.40 4.67 -20.12
N TYR A 350 -4.55 3.65 -20.28
CA TYR A 350 -3.80 3.40 -21.52
C TYR A 350 -4.69 3.34 -22.78
N ASP A 351 -5.93 2.88 -22.64
CA ASP A 351 -6.95 2.78 -23.68
C ASP A 351 -8.00 3.92 -23.63
N ASN A 352 -7.64 5.07 -23.05
CA ASN A 352 -8.42 6.31 -23.05
C ASN A 352 -9.72 6.31 -22.22
N ARG A 353 -9.89 5.39 -21.26
CA ARG A 353 -11.04 5.39 -20.33
C ARG A 353 -10.81 6.36 -19.18
N ILE A 354 -11.91 6.85 -18.60
CA ILE A 354 -11.87 7.71 -17.40
C ILE A 354 -11.62 6.83 -16.17
N LYS A 355 -10.58 7.19 -15.41
CA LYS A 355 -10.23 6.68 -14.08
C LYS A 355 -9.55 7.82 -13.28
N PRO A 356 -9.59 7.82 -11.94
CA PRO A 356 -10.32 6.89 -11.07
C PRO A 356 -11.84 7.00 -11.23
N ASP A 357 -12.60 6.02 -10.73
CA ASP A 357 -14.07 6.10 -10.72
C ASP A 357 -14.56 7.06 -9.63
N LEU A 358 -13.85 7.10 -8.51
CA LEU A 358 -14.08 8.05 -7.41
C LEU A 358 -12.77 8.37 -6.68
N ALA A 359 -12.77 9.41 -5.86
CA ALA A 359 -11.67 9.72 -4.96
C ALA A 359 -12.15 9.71 -3.50
N ALA A 360 -11.26 9.33 -2.59
CA ALA A 360 -11.54 9.24 -1.16
C ALA A 360 -10.36 9.75 -0.35
N PRO A 361 -10.55 10.09 0.94
CA PRO A 361 -9.47 10.42 1.87
C PRO A 361 -8.29 9.45 1.79
N GLY A 362 -7.11 9.95 1.45
CA GLY A 362 -5.90 9.15 1.30
C GLY A 362 -4.62 9.79 1.82
N VAL A 363 -4.68 11.02 2.36
CA VAL A 363 -3.55 11.72 2.95
C VAL A 363 -3.76 11.85 4.46
N ASN A 364 -2.77 11.45 5.26
CA ASN A 364 -2.83 11.56 6.73
C ASN A 364 -4.02 10.77 7.33
N ILE A 365 -4.23 9.54 6.88
CA ILE A 365 -5.27 8.64 7.39
C ILE A 365 -4.74 7.91 8.63
N VAL A 366 -5.39 8.16 9.76
CA VAL A 366 -5.15 7.43 11.00
C VAL A 366 -5.83 6.06 10.93
N SER A 367 -5.07 5.00 11.15
CA SER A 367 -5.61 3.64 11.28
C SER A 367 -4.70 2.75 12.12
N ALA A 368 -5.12 1.52 12.38
CA ALA A 368 -4.36 0.49 13.10
C ALA A 368 -3.02 0.17 12.41
N TYR A 369 -2.03 -0.30 13.15
CA TYR A 369 -0.72 -0.66 12.61
C TYR A 369 -0.15 -1.91 13.29
N ALA A 370 0.64 -2.70 12.58
CA ALA A 370 0.99 -4.05 13.01
C ALA A 370 2.08 -4.15 14.10
N ALA A 371 2.62 -3.03 14.61
CA ALA A 371 3.74 -3.05 15.54
C ALA A 371 3.37 -3.65 16.91
N THR A 372 2.29 -3.18 17.53
CA THR A 372 1.74 -3.74 18.78
C THR A 372 0.22 -3.93 18.67
N ASP A 373 -0.41 -4.40 19.74
CA ASP A 373 -1.86 -4.61 19.78
C ASP A 373 -2.65 -3.28 19.89
N THR A 374 -1.95 -2.16 20.12
CA THR A 374 -2.53 -0.82 20.37
C THR A 374 -1.86 0.28 19.52
N THR A 375 -1.01 -0.08 18.55
CA THR A 375 -0.32 0.90 17.70
C THR A 375 -1.21 1.41 16.56
N TYR A 376 -1.35 2.72 16.45
CA TYR A 376 -1.97 3.41 15.32
C TYR A 376 -0.92 4.14 14.47
N ALA A 377 -1.27 4.55 13.25
CA ALA A 377 -0.35 5.19 12.31
C ALA A 377 -1.03 6.23 11.39
N TYR A 378 -0.36 7.36 11.15
CA TYR A 378 -0.66 8.33 10.07
C TYR A 378 0.61 9.00 9.51
N ILE A 379 0.49 9.70 8.38
CA ILE A 379 1.60 10.38 7.66
C ILE A 379 1.55 11.90 7.95
N ASN A 380 2.66 12.59 8.27
CA ASN A 380 2.96 13.99 7.85
C ASN A 380 4.29 14.55 8.42
N LEU A 381 4.78 15.64 7.79
CA LEU A 381 5.96 16.41 8.24
C LEU A 381 5.77 16.99 9.65
N LYS A 382 4.56 17.42 10.01
CA LYS A 382 4.21 17.84 11.39
C LYS A 382 4.64 16.77 12.42
N HIS A 383 4.41 15.50 12.14
CA HIS A 383 4.78 14.41 13.05
C HIS A 383 6.30 14.22 13.10
N GLN A 384 7.00 14.23 11.95
CA GLN A 384 8.47 14.15 11.93
C GLN A 384 9.09 15.28 12.78
N LEU A 385 8.62 16.52 12.59
CA LEU A 385 9.08 17.69 13.33
C LEU A 385 8.83 17.52 14.84
N LEU A 386 7.58 17.25 15.24
CA LEU A 386 7.20 17.16 16.64
C LEU A 386 7.91 16.00 17.35
N LEU A 387 8.00 14.84 16.71
CA LEU A 387 8.63 13.65 17.27
C LEU A 387 10.14 13.83 17.41
N GLN A 388 10.83 14.30 16.37
CA GLN A 388 12.27 14.50 16.43
C GLN A 388 12.64 15.62 17.42
N THR A 389 11.90 16.74 17.43
CA THR A 389 12.07 17.79 18.45
C THR A 389 11.91 17.22 19.86
N ASN A 390 10.89 16.40 20.12
CA ASN A 390 10.67 15.82 21.45
C ASN A 390 11.70 14.76 21.83
N LYS A 391 12.17 13.93 20.89
CA LYS A 391 13.28 12.99 21.13
C LYS A 391 14.58 13.71 21.50
N ILE A 392 14.91 14.78 20.76
CA ILE A 392 16.06 15.64 21.06
C ILE A 392 15.90 16.26 22.45
N ARG A 393 14.75 16.87 22.77
CA ARG A 393 14.52 17.48 24.09
C ARG A 393 14.62 16.47 25.24
N ALA A 394 14.09 15.26 25.04
CA ALA A 394 14.08 14.22 26.06
C ALA A 394 15.49 13.81 26.51
N VAL A 395 16.45 13.69 25.60
CA VAL A 395 17.83 13.30 25.98
C VAL A 395 18.58 14.41 26.73
N HIS A 396 18.05 15.63 26.74
CA HIS A 396 18.54 16.74 27.57
C HIS A 396 17.72 16.90 28.87
N ASN A 397 16.83 15.95 29.19
CA ASN A 397 15.89 16.04 30.30
C ASN A 397 14.99 17.29 30.23
N ILE A 398 14.65 17.74 29.02
CA ILE A 398 13.75 18.86 28.78
C ILE A 398 12.37 18.31 28.44
N GLY A 399 11.31 18.90 29.02
CA GLY A 399 9.93 18.51 28.81
C GLY A 399 9.49 18.61 27.33
N SER A 400 8.54 17.76 26.92
CA SER A 400 8.03 17.76 25.56
C SER A 400 7.29 19.06 25.21
N VAL A 401 7.30 19.39 23.92
CA VAL A 401 6.46 20.44 23.34
C VAL A 401 5.24 19.82 22.68
N THR A 402 4.13 20.54 22.73
CA THR A 402 2.88 20.18 22.07
C THR A 402 2.71 20.96 20.76
N TRP A 403 1.78 20.54 19.91
CA TRP A 403 1.50 21.26 18.67
C TRP A 403 0.46 22.37 18.88
N ASN A 404 0.68 23.55 18.30
CA ASN A 404 -0.26 24.67 18.34
C ASN A 404 -0.99 24.83 17.00
N ASP A 405 -2.19 24.27 16.88
CA ASP A 405 -2.95 24.27 15.62
C ASP A 405 -3.36 25.68 15.15
N GLY A 406 -3.66 26.59 16.08
CA GLY A 406 -4.06 27.97 15.73
C GLY A 406 -2.92 28.80 15.13
N LEU A 407 -1.70 28.62 15.63
CA LEU A 407 -0.50 29.22 15.04
C LEU A 407 -0.09 28.49 13.75
N ALA A 408 -0.29 27.17 13.67
CA ALA A 408 0.06 26.37 12.50
C ALA A 408 -0.71 26.79 11.25
N ILE A 409 -1.99 27.16 11.37
CA ILE A 409 -2.79 27.71 10.25
C ILE A 409 -2.10 28.94 9.66
N GLN A 410 -1.61 29.84 10.51
CA GLN A 410 -0.98 31.07 10.06
C GLN A 410 0.42 30.82 9.49
N MET A 411 1.17 29.88 10.07
CA MET A 411 2.47 29.44 9.56
C MET A 411 2.34 28.77 8.20
N GLN A 412 1.32 27.93 8.01
CA GLN A 412 1.05 27.29 6.72
C GLN A 412 0.60 28.31 5.68
N ALA A 413 -0.27 29.27 6.04
CA ALA A 413 -0.65 30.36 5.13
C ALA A 413 0.55 31.18 4.66
N TRP A 414 1.56 31.38 5.50
CA TRP A 414 2.83 31.97 5.08
C TRP A 414 3.58 31.06 4.09
N ALA A 415 3.75 29.78 4.43
CA ALA A 415 4.45 28.83 3.59
C ALA A 415 3.80 28.67 2.20
N ASP A 416 2.48 28.68 2.12
CA ASP A 416 1.70 28.58 0.87
C ASP A 416 1.98 29.75 -0.09
N THR A 417 2.56 30.86 0.38
CA THR A 417 3.01 31.96 -0.51
C THR A 417 4.30 31.66 -1.27
N CYS A 418 4.92 30.50 -1.05
CA CYS A 418 6.20 30.09 -1.63
C CYS A 418 7.36 31.09 -1.41
N PRO A 419 7.61 31.57 -0.18
CA PRO A 419 8.52 32.69 0.07
C PRO A 419 10.02 32.36 -0.13
N GLY A 420 10.38 31.10 -0.38
CA GLY A 420 11.76 30.66 -0.52
C GLY A 420 12.51 30.63 0.81
N PHE A 421 13.84 30.66 0.83
CA PHE A 421 14.60 30.64 2.09
C PHE A 421 14.61 32.02 2.79
N GLN A 422 13.45 32.45 3.31
CA GLN A 422 13.27 33.73 3.99
C GLN A 422 12.43 33.57 5.26
N HIS A 423 12.87 34.18 6.36
CA HIS A 423 12.03 34.29 7.56
C HIS A 423 10.82 35.19 7.30
N GLY A 424 9.69 34.90 7.94
CA GLY A 424 8.47 35.70 7.82
C GLY A 424 7.24 35.04 8.43
N GLY A 425 6.05 35.42 7.97
CA GLY A 425 4.79 34.92 8.52
C GLY A 425 4.46 35.50 9.91
N PRO A 426 3.77 34.75 10.78
CA PRO A 426 3.45 35.17 12.13
C PRO A 426 4.69 35.58 12.93
N SER A 427 4.62 36.72 13.60
CA SER A 427 5.71 37.17 14.49
C SER A 427 5.96 36.12 15.58
N GLY A 428 7.22 35.80 15.83
CA GLY A 428 7.61 34.83 16.82
C GLY A 428 9.06 34.40 16.69
N TRP A 429 9.43 33.41 17.50
CA TRP A 429 10.75 32.81 17.50
C TRP A 429 10.77 31.67 16.49
N GLN A 430 11.29 32.00 15.31
CA GLN A 430 11.18 31.15 14.14
C GLN A 430 12.48 30.39 13.88
N ASN A 431 12.32 29.11 13.54
CA ASN A 431 13.35 28.34 12.88
C ASN A 431 12.98 28.11 11.41
N LEU A 432 13.99 28.15 10.55
CA LEU A 432 13.87 27.92 9.11
C LEU A 432 14.85 26.83 8.70
N ALA A 433 14.39 25.89 7.88
CA ALA A 433 15.26 24.92 7.23
C ALA A 433 14.75 24.54 5.85
N THR A 434 15.65 24.06 5.01
CA THR A 434 15.28 23.16 3.91
C THR A 434 14.84 21.82 4.49
N TYR A 435 13.93 21.13 3.83
CA TYR A 435 13.62 19.74 4.19
C TYR A 435 13.54 18.88 2.94
N ASP A 436 13.93 17.61 3.08
CA ASP A 436 13.73 16.63 2.03
C ASP A 436 12.28 16.18 2.03
N ARG A 437 11.71 16.03 0.84
CA ARG A 437 10.30 15.64 0.70
C ARG A 437 10.08 14.26 1.30
N CYS A 438 9.43 14.28 2.45
CA CYS A 438 8.68 13.21 3.07
C CYS A 438 7.80 12.40 2.11
N GLY A 439 7.37 13.01 0.99
CA GLY A 439 6.56 12.36 -0.03
C GLY A 439 7.30 11.42 -0.99
N LEU A 440 8.64 11.52 -1.08
CA LEU A 440 9.48 10.74 -1.99
C LEU A 440 10.40 9.74 -1.24
N GLN A 441 10.83 10.06 -0.02
CA GLN A 441 11.54 9.16 0.91
C GLN A 441 10.71 8.91 2.18
N GLU A 442 11.05 7.91 2.99
CA GLU A 442 10.42 7.69 4.30
C GLU A 442 10.67 8.90 5.21
N CYS A 443 9.63 9.57 5.72
CA CYS A 443 9.80 10.74 6.62
C CYS A 443 10.71 10.40 7.81
N MET A 444 10.53 9.22 8.40
CA MET A 444 11.33 8.81 9.55
C MET A 444 12.63 8.10 9.16
N ALA A 445 12.94 7.90 7.88
CA ALA A 445 14.26 7.36 7.49
C ALA A 445 15.36 8.42 7.48
N ILE A 446 15.00 9.69 7.61
CA ILE A 446 15.95 10.80 7.62
C ILE A 446 15.76 11.65 8.89
N ALA A 447 16.87 12.16 9.38
CA ALA A 447 16.86 13.20 10.40
C ALA A 447 16.46 14.51 9.70
N GLY A 448 15.29 15.04 10.05
CA GLY A 448 14.66 16.16 9.37
C GLY A 448 15.11 17.52 9.91
N ALA A 449 14.28 18.55 9.69
CA ALA A 449 14.64 19.93 10.06
C ALA A 449 14.97 20.12 11.55
N ALA A 450 14.30 19.38 12.45
CA ALA A 450 14.61 19.40 13.88
C ALA A 450 16.05 18.97 14.17
N TRP A 451 16.57 17.99 13.43
CA TRP A 451 17.96 17.58 13.53
C TRP A 451 18.90 18.63 12.94
N LEU A 452 18.58 19.23 11.80
CA LEU A 452 19.41 20.29 11.20
C LEU A 452 19.60 21.48 12.15
N TRP A 453 18.53 21.90 12.83
CA TRP A 453 18.57 22.95 13.84
C TRP A 453 19.41 22.59 15.07
N TYR A 454 19.44 21.30 15.44
CA TYR A 454 20.19 20.83 16.58
C TYR A 454 21.66 20.60 16.24
N ASP A 455 21.94 19.79 15.22
CA ASP A 455 23.26 19.26 14.91
C ASP A 455 24.29 20.36 14.64
N GLN A 456 23.92 21.37 13.87
CA GLN A 456 24.84 22.44 13.52
C GLN A 456 25.11 23.36 14.71
N GLU A 457 24.06 23.82 15.36
CA GLU A 457 24.13 24.92 16.33
C GLU A 457 24.48 24.48 17.75
N GLU A 458 24.16 23.24 18.12
CA GLU A 458 24.54 22.69 19.44
C GLU A 458 26.06 22.72 19.65
N THR A 459 26.85 22.50 18.59
CA THR A 459 28.32 22.54 18.67
C THR A 459 28.87 23.92 18.99
N LEU A 460 28.08 24.97 18.75
CA LEU A 460 28.42 26.35 19.02
C LEU A 460 27.89 26.81 20.40
N TRP A 461 27.08 26.00 21.08
CA TRP A 461 26.50 26.35 22.37
C TRP A 461 27.47 26.14 23.52
N ASN A 462 27.74 27.19 24.30
CA ASN A 462 28.51 27.07 25.54
C ASN A 462 27.57 26.75 26.71
N TYR A 463 27.65 25.52 27.22
CA TYR A 463 26.81 25.02 28.31
C TYR A 463 27.10 25.67 29.68
N ASP A 464 28.32 26.19 29.90
CA ASP A 464 28.68 26.87 31.16
C ASP A 464 28.06 28.28 31.22
N THR A 465 28.09 29.00 30.10
CA THR A 465 27.60 30.39 30.02
C THR A 465 26.18 30.50 29.49
N ASN A 466 25.65 29.43 28.89
CA ASN A 466 24.36 29.37 28.19
C ASN A 466 24.23 30.43 27.09
N GLN A 467 25.31 30.58 26.33
CA GLN A 467 25.43 31.53 25.24
C GLN A 467 26.12 30.88 24.04
N CYS A 468 25.90 31.45 22.86
CA CYS A 468 26.63 31.04 21.67
C CYS A 468 28.11 31.43 21.79
N SER A 469 29.01 30.48 21.54
CA SER A 469 30.47 30.66 21.63
C SER A 469 31.02 31.70 20.65
N THR A 470 30.30 31.99 19.57
CA THR A 470 30.63 33.05 18.60
C THR A 470 30.35 34.46 19.14
N GLY A 471 29.62 34.58 20.26
CA GLY A 471 29.16 35.85 20.83
C GLY A 471 27.90 36.40 20.16
N ALA A 472 27.43 35.84 19.04
CA ALA A 472 26.19 36.23 18.39
C ALA A 472 25.09 35.19 18.61
N TRP A 473 23.95 35.60 19.17
CA TRP A 473 22.84 34.67 19.45
C TRP A 473 22.30 34.01 18.16
N ALA A 474 22.28 34.76 17.05
CA ALA A 474 21.72 34.28 15.79
C ALA A 474 22.41 33.02 15.25
N ASP A 475 23.66 32.78 15.62
CA ASP A 475 24.43 31.59 15.21
C ASP A 475 24.00 30.32 15.97
N CYS A 476 23.27 30.48 17.09
CA CYS A 476 22.70 29.40 17.89
C CYS A 476 21.18 29.55 18.09
N GLY A 477 20.54 30.36 17.24
CA GLY A 477 19.14 30.77 17.42
C GLY A 477 18.15 29.63 17.29
N HIS A 478 18.36 28.72 16.33
CA HIS A 478 17.48 27.58 16.12
C HIS A 478 17.56 26.56 17.26
N PHE A 479 18.78 26.26 17.72
CA PHE A 479 19.01 25.40 18.89
C PHE A 479 18.38 26.02 20.14
N SER A 480 18.65 27.30 20.40
CA SER A 480 18.13 28.01 21.57
C SER A 480 16.59 28.04 21.59
N ASN A 481 15.97 28.37 20.45
CA ASN A 481 14.51 28.37 20.31
C ASN A 481 13.90 26.99 20.61
N MET A 482 14.46 25.93 20.00
CA MET A 482 13.93 24.58 20.11
C MET A 482 14.18 23.95 21.49
N MET A 483 15.33 24.26 22.11
CA MET A 483 15.79 23.64 23.36
C MET A 483 15.41 24.45 24.61
N SER A 484 14.75 25.58 24.47
CA SER A 484 14.31 26.35 25.62
C SER A 484 13.28 25.57 26.47
N PRO A 485 13.54 25.34 27.78
CA PRO A 485 12.61 24.63 28.65
C PRO A 485 11.26 25.33 28.86
N GLN A 486 11.18 26.63 28.55
CA GLN A 486 9.96 27.43 28.66
C GLN A 486 9.02 27.25 27.47
N VAL A 487 9.46 26.57 26.42
CA VAL A 487 8.60 26.29 25.27
C VAL A 487 7.54 25.28 25.67
N SER A 488 6.29 25.69 25.51
CA SER A 488 5.10 24.87 25.80
C SER A 488 4.50 24.25 24.55
N SER A 489 4.63 24.93 23.41
CA SER A 489 4.12 24.45 22.13
C SER A 489 4.92 24.99 20.94
N MET A 490 4.81 24.30 19.81
CA MET A 490 5.39 24.69 18.53
C MET A 490 4.34 24.60 17.42
N ALA A 491 4.55 25.35 16.34
CA ALA A 491 3.72 25.29 15.15
C ALA A 491 4.57 25.55 13.92
N CYS A 492 4.32 24.81 12.83
CA CYS A 492 5.09 24.98 11.61
C CYS A 492 4.20 25.05 10.38
N GLY A 493 4.75 25.64 9.33
CA GLY A 493 4.25 25.57 7.95
C GLY A 493 5.39 25.15 7.03
N TRP A 494 5.06 24.54 5.90
CA TRP A 494 6.05 24.10 4.92
C TRP A 494 5.53 24.25 3.49
N SER A 495 6.44 24.46 2.55
CA SER A 495 6.12 24.74 1.15
C SER A 495 6.95 23.88 0.22
N GLU A 496 6.36 23.40 -0.86
CA GLU A 496 7.02 22.64 -1.93
C GLU A 496 6.91 23.39 -3.25
N CYS A 497 7.79 24.36 -3.47
CA CYS A 497 7.66 25.31 -4.56
C CYS A 497 8.81 25.16 -5.56
N GLY A 498 8.68 25.78 -6.74
CA GLY A 498 9.74 25.72 -7.77
C GLY A 498 11.08 26.31 -7.33
N ASN A 499 11.08 27.10 -6.25
CA ASN A 499 12.27 27.69 -5.62
C ASN A 499 12.86 26.83 -4.48
N GLY A 500 12.27 25.68 -4.15
CA GLY A 500 12.78 24.76 -3.11
C GLY A 500 11.71 24.28 -2.13
N ASN A 501 12.11 23.38 -1.23
CA ASN A 501 11.26 22.86 -0.16
C ASN A 501 11.75 23.42 1.17
N TYR A 502 10.86 24.07 1.90
CA TYR A 502 11.22 24.82 3.10
C TYR A 502 10.19 24.59 4.19
N VAL A 503 10.66 24.66 5.44
CA VAL A 503 9.83 24.57 6.63
C VAL A 503 10.17 25.71 7.58
N TRP A 504 9.13 26.32 8.14
CA TRP A 504 9.20 27.37 9.15
C TRP A 504 8.49 26.89 10.39
N CYS A 505 9.15 26.91 11.55
CA CYS A 505 8.56 26.56 12.83
C CYS A 505 8.66 27.72 13.81
N ASN A 506 7.54 28.11 14.42
CA ASN A 506 7.52 29.04 15.54
C ASN A 506 7.38 28.28 16.86
N TYR A 507 8.16 28.72 17.85
CA TYR A 507 8.10 28.22 19.22
C TYR A 507 7.42 29.25 20.12
N VAL A 508 6.47 28.78 20.93
CA VAL A 508 5.74 29.63 21.87
C VAL A 508 6.53 29.69 23.16
N THR A 509 6.82 30.93 23.61
CA THR A 509 7.52 31.25 24.87
C THR A 509 8.97 30.74 25.04
N PRO A 510 9.83 30.65 24.00
CA PRO A 510 11.25 30.43 24.26
C PRO A 510 11.89 31.68 24.88
N VAL A 511 13.05 31.48 25.50
CA VAL A 511 13.95 32.54 25.96
C VAL A 511 15.25 32.50 25.18
N MET A 512 15.87 33.66 24.98
CA MET A 512 17.08 33.83 24.18
C MET A 512 18.29 33.01 24.70
N TYR A 513 18.44 32.91 26.02
CA TYR A 513 19.56 32.22 26.67
C TYR A 513 19.05 31.15 27.66
N PRO A 514 18.47 30.05 27.16
CA PRO A 514 17.92 29.02 28.01
C PRO A 514 19.03 28.22 28.70
N GLN A 515 18.75 27.74 29.91
CA GLN A 515 19.56 26.71 30.53
C GLN A 515 19.26 25.37 29.86
N VAL A 516 20.20 24.84 29.09
CA VAL A 516 20.06 23.55 28.39
C VAL A 516 20.99 22.55 29.05
N PRO A 517 20.48 21.46 29.67
CA PRO A 517 21.35 20.42 30.23
C PRO A 517 22.14 19.70 29.13
N LEU A 518 23.25 19.05 29.48
CA LEU A 518 23.97 18.18 28.55
C LEU A 518 23.13 16.95 28.17
N SER A 519 23.30 16.47 26.94
CA SER A 519 22.68 15.23 26.47
C SER A 519 23.12 14.03 27.32
N THR A 520 22.19 13.12 27.63
CA THR A 520 22.46 11.87 28.33
C THR A 520 23.04 10.77 27.43
N ILE A 521 23.08 10.98 26.12
CA ILE A 521 23.61 10.04 25.12
C ILE A 521 24.53 10.75 24.12
N SER A 522 25.33 9.99 23.37
CA SER A 522 26.17 10.57 22.31
C SER A 522 25.33 11.13 21.16
N LYS A 523 25.92 12.05 20.40
CA LYS A 523 25.27 12.67 19.25
C LYS A 523 24.96 11.66 18.15
N GLU A 524 25.82 10.67 17.95
CA GLU A 524 25.62 9.57 17.02
C GLU A 524 24.45 8.67 17.45
N GLN A 525 24.35 8.37 18.76
CA GLN A 525 23.23 7.61 19.31
C GLN A 525 21.91 8.38 19.17
N LEU A 526 21.94 9.69 19.42
CA LEU A 526 20.78 10.55 19.22
C LEU A 526 20.37 10.57 17.75
N ALA A 527 21.27 10.85 16.83
CA ALA A 527 21.02 10.86 15.39
C ALA A 527 20.36 9.55 14.91
N ALA A 528 20.93 8.41 15.34
CA ALA A 528 20.40 7.09 15.02
C ALA A 528 18.99 6.86 15.61
N SER A 529 18.67 7.46 16.76
CA SER A 529 17.34 7.35 17.39
C SER A 529 16.25 8.19 16.71
N LEU A 530 16.63 9.21 15.92
CA LEU A 530 15.69 10.08 15.22
C LEU A 530 15.15 9.45 13.94
N VAL A 531 15.82 8.41 13.46
CA VAL A 531 15.45 7.65 12.27
C VAL A 531 14.97 6.25 12.63
N GLY A 532 13.91 5.75 11.99
CA GLY A 532 13.32 4.45 12.32
C GLY A 532 12.01 4.15 11.61
#